data_AF-A0A1Q9V0J4-F1
#
_entry.id   AF-A0A1Q9V0J4-F1
#
_cell.length_a   1.000
_cell.length_b   1.000
_cell.length_c   1.000
_cell.angle_alpha   90.00
_cell.angle_beta   90.00
_cell.angle_gamma   90.00
#
_symmetry.space_group_name_H-M   'P 1'
#
loop_
_entity.id
_entity.type
_entity.pdbx_description
1 polymer ?
#
loop_
_entity_poly.entity_id
_entity_poly.type
_entity_poly.pdbx_seq_one_letter_code
_entity_poly.pdbx_strand_id
1 'polypeptide(L)'
;MELRRGPLDDLTLEIVVQAGGTGHRAIAELRARGGHDLVPVALDEVSRTGATVHLCGVLSAADLERLATGTHDVSVLLLAGLRRTRHDIRVQADRSAVRASLPLVEPYVTQRGNLSLRRRPGRLTHPPVTGPAAAQVDPRSVDPSLASLAPALAAQLRATLGAADVGYHLPTRDAVCFEHLVPGLDVSLEVARAEAGWEITARPRGRTSARFLRNTLVGEARMVRRHGVELHHVARLPEGPSDAARAAQGLTALIDRFRLFLDAGPRPEESGLVPTQWWDAKPNFGDVLGPLIVQSLTGRPAINVRSFPSEDPGLFTVGSIAAHLERPGARIWGSGLIGGLSPTKVAHLAERAPREVHAVRGRLTREALGRDLGWSVPEVYGDPALLLPRWYAPRPSSHTRDRIALVPHYMHLDLLPPQLPDDVVVVDVRQGPEEVVDQIASARACISSSLHGLVVAQAYEVPWTWLRIGEKKLHGDTFKFEDFFTTLDREAVQLLDLEAPALQDQPWGALAAHARVPAPRFDADRLVSAFPAV
;
A
#
# COMPACT_ATOMS: atom_id res chain seq x y z
N MET A 1 -17.49 5.82 -22.14
CA MET A 1 -17.22 6.06 -20.70
C MET A 1 -18.25 5.28 -19.91
N GLU A 2 -17.86 4.70 -18.78
CA GLU A 2 -18.74 4.00 -17.84
C GLU A 2 -18.59 4.61 -16.45
N LEU A 3 -19.70 4.71 -15.72
CA LEU A 3 -19.69 5.09 -14.31
C LEU A 3 -20.25 3.95 -13.48
N ARG A 4 -19.38 3.40 -12.62
CA ARG A 4 -19.64 2.21 -11.82
C ARG A 4 -19.69 2.60 -10.34
N ARG A 5 -20.55 1.93 -9.58
CA ARG A 5 -20.52 2.05 -8.12
C ARG A 5 -19.25 1.35 -7.68
N GLY A 6 -18.35 2.12 -7.10
CA GLY A 6 -17.21 1.56 -6.42
C GLY A 6 -17.64 1.01 -5.05
N PRO A 7 -16.76 0.23 -4.42
CA PRO A 7 -17.11 -0.50 -3.21
C PRO A 7 -17.16 0.32 -1.92
N LEU A 8 -16.77 1.58 -1.94
CA LEU A 8 -16.74 2.47 -0.77
C LEU A 8 -17.84 3.53 -0.85
N ASP A 9 -18.95 3.23 -1.52
CA ASP A 9 -19.93 4.23 -1.95
C ASP A 9 -19.29 5.36 -2.77
N ASP A 10 -18.19 5.04 -3.44
CA ASP A 10 -17.49 5.87 -4.41
C ASP A 10 -18.08 5.64 -5.81
N LEU A 11 -17.80 6.55 -6.73
CA LEU A 11 -18.14 6.38 -8.14
C LEU A 11 -16.84 6.24 -8.93
N THR A 12 -16.62 5.07 -9.52
CA THR A 12 -15.50 4.86 -10.45
C THR A 12 -15.89 5.42 -11.82
N LEU A 13 -15.07 6.33 -12.32
CA LEU A 13 -15.23 7.03 -13.59
C LEU A 13 -14.21 6.48 -14.58
N GLU A 14 -14.67 5.62 -15.50
CA GLU A 14 -13.83 4.99 -16.53
C GLU A 14 -14.01 5.71 -17.88
N ILE A 15 -13.00 6.47 -18.30
CA ILE A 15 -13.01 7.29 -19.51
C ILE A 15 -12.06 6.70 -20.54
N VAL A 16 -12.58 6.38 -21.72
CA VAL A 16 -11.76 6.01 -22.88
C VAL A 16 -11.59 7.25 -23.75
N VAL A 17 -10.34 7.61 -24.03
CA VAL A 17 -9.99 8.76 -24.87
C VAL A 17 -9.18 8.28 -26.07
N GLN A 18 -9.53 8.75 -27.26
CA GLN A 18 -8.62 8.65 -28.41
C GLN A 18 -7.73 9.90 -28.43
N ALA A 19 -6.46 9.72 -28.05
CA ALA A 19 -5.47 10.78 -27.97
C ALA A 19 -4.33 10.50 -28.95
N GLY A 20 -4.09 11.41 -29.89
CA GLY A 20 -2.88 11.42 -30.71
C GLY A 20 -1.71 11.97 -29.91
N GLY A 21 -0.97 11.10 -29.21
CA GLY A 21 0.22 11.47 -28.43
C GLY A 21 0.31 10.78 -27.06
N THR A 22 1.52 10.68 -26.52
CA THR A 22 1.83 10.12 -25.19
C THR A 22 1.89 11.21 -24.11
N GLY A 23 1.47 10.89 -22.89
CA GLY A 23 1.78 11.66 -21.68
C GLY A 23 0.83 12.79 -21.26
N HIS A 24 -0.48 12.64 -21.46
CA HIS A 24 -1.47 13.57 -20.92
C HIS A 24 -1.80 13.27 -19.45
N ARG A 25 -1.74 14.29 -18.58
CA ARG A 25 -2.42 14.23 -17.28
C ARG A 25 -3.90 14.56 -17.52
N ALA A 26 -4.80 13.67 -17.12
CA ALA A 26 -6.22 13.91 -17.26
C ALA A 26 -6.85 14.12 -15.88
N ILE A 27 -7.66 15.16 -15.76
CA ILE A 27 -8.42 15.48 -14.55
C ILE A 27 -9.88 15.51 -14.95
N ALA A 28 -10.72 14.70 -14.33
CA ALA A 28 -12.16 14.91 -14.42
C ALA A 28 -12.56 16.02 -13.44
N GLU A 29 -13.39 16.94 -13.89
CA GLU A 29 -13.97 17.99 -13.07
C GLU A 29 -15.48 17.78 -13.01
N LEU A 30 -16.02 17.68 -11.79
CA LEU A 30 -17.44 17.82 -11.56
C LEU A 30 -17.78 19.28 -11.37
N ARG A 31 -18.63 19.81 -12.25
CA ARG A 31 -19.02 21.23 -12.23
C ARG A 31 -20.49 21.40 -11.94
N ALA A 32 -20.84 22.17 -10.93
CA ALA A 32 -22.23 22.58 -10.74
C ALA A 32 -22.73 23.32 -12.00
N ARG A 33 -23.96 23.05 -12.44
CA ARG A 33 -24.54 23.70 -13.64
C ARG A 33 -24.65 25.24 -13.54
N GLY A 34 -24.52 25.78 -12.33
CA GLY A 34 -24.43 27.22 -12.03
C GLY A 34 -23.02 27.81 -12.05
N GLY A 35 -21.97 27.01 -12.29
CA GLY A 35 -20.61 27.49 -12.59
C GLY A 35 -19.67 27.76 -11.40
N HIS A 36 -20.11 27.57 -10.15
CA HIS A 36 -19.35 28.03 -8.98
C HIS A 36 -18.71 26.95 -8.11
N ASP A 37 -19.04 25.65 -8.30
CA ASP A 37 -18.45 24.55 -7.54
C ASP A 37 -17.71 23.55 -8.44
N LEU A 38 -16.48 23.20 -8.04
CA LEU A 38 -15.56 22.30 -8.74
C LEU A 38 -15.02 21.23 -7.79
N VAL A 39 -15.24 19.97 -8.13
CA VAL A 39 -14.55 18.83 -7.51
C VAL A 39 -13.66 18.17 -8.56
N PRO A 40 -12.32 18.38 -8.50
CA PRO A 40 -11.39 17.72 -9.39
C PRO A 40 -11.11 16.29 -8.93
N VAL A 41 -10.98 15.38 -9.89
CA VAL A 41 -10.69 13.96 -9.71
C VAL A 41 -9.54 13.61 -10.65
N ALA A 42 -8.45 13.10 -10.08
CA ALA A 42 -7.34 12.61 -10.89
C ALA A 42 -7.78 11.37 -11.68
N LEU A 43 -7.38 11.29 -12.95
CA LEU A 43 -7.57 10.12 -13.79
C LEU A 43 -6.22 9.48 -14.07
N ASP A 44 -6.07 8.22 -13.68
CA ASP A 44 -4.87 7.41 -13.91
C ASP A 44 -5.01 6.64 -15.23
N GLU A 45 -3.91 6.48 -15.97
CA GLU A 45 -3.86 5.65 -17.17
C GLU A 45 -3.85 4.17 -16.78
N VAL A 46 -4.91 3.44 -17.15
CA VAL A 46 -5.08 2.00 -16.88
C VAL A 46 -4.44 1.16 -17.98
N SER A 47 -4.60 1.57 -19.24
CA SER A 47 -4.03 0.86 -20.38
C SER A 47 -3.98 1.76 -21.62
N ARG A 48 -3.12 1.41 -22.57
CA ARG A 48 -2.98 2.09 -23.86
C ARG A 48 -2.89 1.07 -24.98
N THR A 49 -3.70 1.28 -26.02
CA THR A 49 -3.68 0.48 -27.24
C THR A 49 -3.66 1.42 -28.44
N GLY A 50 -2.50 1.60 -29.06
CA GLY A 50 -2.30 2.58 -30.12
C GLY A 50 -2.59 4.01 -29.64
N ALA A 51 -3.50 4.70 -30.34
CA ALA A 51 -3.97 6.04 -29.98
C ALA A 51 -5.09 6.05 -28.92
N THR A 52 -5.52 4.89 -28.43
CA THR A 52 -6.59 4.80 -27.43
C THR A 52 -5.99 4.65 -26.04
N VAL A 53 -6.40 5.53 -25.12
CA VAL A 53 -5.98 5.56 -23.72
C VAL A 53 -7.20 5.28 -22.85
N HIS A 54 -7.08 4.30 -21.96
CA HIS A 54 -8.08 4.03 -20.95
C HIS A 54 -7.67 4.72 -19.65
N LEU A 55 -8.48 5.66 -19.20
CA LEU A 55 -8.26 6.46 -18.00
C LEU A 55 -9.31 6.09 -16.95
N CYS A 56 -8.92 6.02 -15.68
CA CYS A 56 -9.82 5.71 -14.59
C CYS A 56 -9.59 6.66 -13.42
N GLY A 57 -10.67 7.21 -12.87
CA GLY A 57 -10.65 7.99 -11.64
C GLY A 57 -11.69 7.50 -10.65
N VAL A 58 -11.48 7.85 -9.38
CA VAL A 58 -12.39 7.49 -8.30
C VAL A 58 -12.92 8.74 -7.63
N LEU A 59 -14.24 8.89 -7.62
CA LEU A 59 -14.95 9.89 -6.82
C LEU A 59 -15.22 9.30 -5.44
N SER A 60 -14.36 9.61 -4.47
CA SER A 60 -14.52 9.11 -3.11
C SER A 60 -15.80 9.66 -2.46
N ALA A 61 -16.29 9.03 -1.39
CA ALA A 61 -17.38 9.58 -0.58
C ALA A 61 -17.11 11.03 -0.14
N ALA A 62 -15.86 11.35 0.21
CA ALA A 62 -15.45 12.72 0.56
C ALA A 62 -15.54 13.70 -0.62
N ASP A 63 -15.19 13.26 -1.84
CA ASP A 63 -15.34 14.08 -3.05
C ASP A 63 -16.82 14.33 -3.36
N LEU A 64 -17.66 13.31 -3.15
CA LEU A 64 -19.10 13.40 -3.34
C LEU A 64 -19.80 14.25 -2.24
N GLU A 65 -19.25 14.29 -1.03
CA GLU A 65 -19.72 15.18 0.05
C GLU A 65 -19.39 16.65 -0.21
N ARG A 66 -18.30 16.93 -0.92
CA ARG A 66 -17.94 18.28 -1.35
C ARG A 66 -18.86 18.85 -2.43
N LEU A 67 -19.68 18.01 -3.08
CA LEU A 67 -20.66 18.48 -4.05
C LEU A 67 -21.81 19.19 -3.32
N ALA A 68 -22.11 20.41 -3.74
CA ALA A 68 -23.33 21.09 -3.33
C ALA A 68 -24.57 20.28 -3.74
N THR A 69 -25.72 20.54 -3.11
CA THR A 69 -26.98 19.96 -3.59
C THR A 69 -27.31 20.54 -4.96
N GLY A 70 -27.63 19.68 -5.94
CA GLY A 70 -27.96 20.11 -7.29
C GLY A 70 -27.43 19.18 -8.38
N THR A 71 -27.28 19.72 -9.58
CA THR A 71 -26.81 18.97 -10.76
C THR A 71 -25.40 19.38 -11.14
N HIS A 72 -24.55 18.39 -11.37
CA HIS A 72 -23.15 18.55 -11.76
C HIS A 72 -22.90 17.88 -13.10
N ASP A 73 -22.32 18.60 -14.04
CA ASP A 73 -21.88 18.02 -15.31
C ASP A 73 -20.46 17.47 -15.13
N VAL A 74 -20.19 16.30 -15.72
CA VAL A 74 -18.85 15.72 -15.75
C VAL A 74 -18.12 16.26 -16.98
N SER A 75 -17.00 16.93 -16.74
CA SER A 75 -16.07 17.37 -17.78
C SER A 75 -14.72 16.72 -17.57
N VAL A 76 -13.95 16.52 -18.64
CA VAL A 76 -12.56 16.07 -18.55
C VAL A 76 -11.66 17.18 -19.09
N LEU A 77 -10.68 17.52 -18.27
CA LEU A 77 -9.56 18.37 -18.60
C LEU A 77 -8.39 17.48 -19.01
N LEU A 78 -8.00 17.55 -20.28
CA LEU A 78 -6.77 16.93 -20.78
C LEU A 78 -5.63 17.96 -20.73
N LEU A 79 -4.57 17.67 -19.97
CA LEU A 79 -3.37 18.51 -19.90
C LEU A 79 -2.33 17.96 -20.89
N ALA A 80 -2.03 18.73 -21.95
CA ALA A 80 -1.15 18.34 -23.04
C ALA A 80 0.14 19.17 -23.07
N GLY A 81 1.26 18.58 -22.63
CA GLY A 81 2.59 19.21 -22.69
C GLY A 81 2.75 20.47 -21.83
N LEU A 82 3.85 21.19 -22.03
CA LEU A 82 4.22 22.41 -21.28
C LEU A 82 3.22 23.57 -21.44
N ARG A 83 2.33 23.51 -22.44
CA ARG A 83 1.22 24.47 -22.60
C ARG A 83 -0.02 23.89 -21.93
N ARG A 84 -0.45 24.51 -20.83
CA ARG A 84 -1.73 24.24 -20.17
C ARG A 84 -2.91 24.64 -21.07
N THR A 85 -3.11 23.96 -22.20
CA THR A 85 -4.30 24.16 -23.04
C THR A 85 -5.48 23.45 -22.38
N ARG A 86 -6.39 24.25 -21.80
CA ARG A 86 -7.63 23.78 -21.17
C ARG A 86 -8.66 23.46 -22.25
N HIS A 87 -8.85 22.18 -22.54
CA HIS A 87 -10.01 21.71 -23.29
C HIS A 87 -11.05 21.24 -22.28
N ASP A 88 -12.16 21.97 -22.18
CA ASP A 88 -13.32 21.56 -21.39
C ASP A 88 -14.18 20.64 -22.25
N ILE A 89 -13.95 19.34 -22.11
CA ILE A 89 -14.66 18.33 -22.90
C ILE A 89 -15.74 17.74 -21.99
N ARG A 90 -17.01 18.05 -22.29
CA ARG A 90 -18.14 17.37 -21.66
C ARG A 90 -18.08 15.90 -22.02
N VAL A 91 -18.21 15.04 -21.02
CA VAL A 91 -18.04 13.62 -21.29
C VAL A 91 -19.34 12.99 -21.76
N GLN A 92 -19.30 12.38 -22.95
CA GLN A 92 -20.43 11.65 -23.50
C GLN A 92 -20.43 10.19 -23.02
N ALA A 93 -21.62 9.67 -22.73
CA ALA A 93 -21.83 8.30 -22.29
C ALA A 93 -23.12 7.73 -22.89
N ASP A 94 -23.13 6.41 -23.14
CA ASP A 94 -24.35 5.69 -23.45
C ASP A 94 -25.26 5.66 -22.21
N ARG A 95 -26.59 5.67 -22.38
CA ARG A 95 -27.55 5.55 -21.27
C ARG A 95 -27.36 4.27 -20.46
N SER A 96 -26.89 3.19 -21.08
CA SER A 96 -26.55 1.91 -20.43
C SER A 96 -25.22 1.92 -19.65
N ALA A 97 -24.44 2.99 -19.79
CA ALA A 97 -23.12 3.12 -19.16
C ALA A 97 -23.18 3.68 -17.73
N VAL A 98 -24.38 4.07 -17.27
CA VAL A 98 -24.62 4.44 -15.88
C VAL A 98 -25.16 3.20 -15.17
N ARG A 99 -24.31 2.57 -14.36
CA ARG A 99 -24.64 1.33 -13.64
C ARG A 99 -24.57 1.48 -12.13
N ALA A 100 -24.49 2.71 -11.65
CA ALA A 100 -24.28 3.05 -10.25
C ALA A 100 -25.45 3.91 -9.74
N SER A 101 -25.99 3.62 -8.57
CA SER A 101 -26.83 4.57 -7.84
C SER A 101 -26.42 4.59 -6.38
N LEU A 102 -26.12 5.77 -5.85
CA LEU A 102 -25.91 6.00 -4.43
C LEU A 102 -27.16 6.70 -3.84
N PRO A 103 -27.51 6.49 -2.56
CA PRO A 103 -28.74 7.02 -1.97
C PRO A 103 -28.97 8.53 -2.15
N LEU A 104 -27.90 9.33 -2.28
CA LEU A 104 -27.96 10.78 -2.48
C LEU A 104 -27.22 11.29 -3.72
N VAL A 105 -26.59 10.41 -4.49
CA VAL A 105 -25.91 10.76 -5.75
C VAL A 105 -26.44 9.85 -6.85
N GLU A 106 -27.16 10.47 -7.77
CA GLU A 106 -27.76 9.81 -8.91
C GLU A 106 -27.01 10.23 -10.19
N PRO A 107 -26.11 9.40 -10.71
CA PRO A 107 -25.57 9.62 -12.04
C PRO A 107 -26.65 9.40 -13.11
N TYR A 108 -26.58 10.15 -14.19
CA TYR A 108 -27.48 9.99 -15.33
C TYR A 108 -26.89 10.58 -16.60
N VAL A 109 -27.42 10.18 -17.75
CA VAL A 109 -27.08 10.74 -19.05
C VAL A 109 -28.15 11.73 -19.48
N THR A 110 -27.76 12.97 -19.76
CA THR A 110 -28.66 14.02 -20.26
C THR A 110 -29.23 13.66 -21.65
N GLN A 111 -30.29 14.33 -22.09
CA GLN A 111 -30.84 14.15 -23.44
C GLN A 111 -29.81 14.37 -24.56
N ARG A 112 -28.78 15.19 -24.31
CA ARG A 112 -27.68 15.46 -25.25
C ARG A 112 -26.51 14.47 -25.14
N GLY A 113 -26.68 13.37 -24.39
CA GLY A 113 -25.65 12.33 -24.25
C GLY A 113 -24.56 12.63 -23.23
N ASN A 114 -24.60 13.75 -22.51
CA ASN A 114 -23.57 14.09 -21.50
C ASN A 114 -23.83 13.35 -20.18
N LEU A 115 -22.77 12.83 -19.55
CA LEU A 115 -22.83 12.31 -18.19
C LEU A 115 -22.93 13.46 -17.16
N SER A 116 -23.87 13.32 -16.24
CA SER A 116 -24.08 14.26 -15.13
C SER A 116 -24.36 13.50 -13.84
N LEU A 117 -24.16 14.15 -12.69
CA LEU A 117 -24.52 13.68 -11.36
C LEU A 117 -25.59 14.59 -10.75
N ARG A 118 -26.61 14.02 -10.13
CA ARG A 118 -27.58 14.73 -9.30
C ARG A 118 -27.29 14.42 -7.83
N ARG A 119 -26.91 15.45 -7.07
CA ARG A 119 -26.72 15.42 -5.62
C ARG A 119 -27.98 15.88 -4.92
N ARG A 120 -28.60 15.01 -4.12
CA ARG A 120 -29.77 15.32 -3.27
C ARG A 120 -29.32 15.92 -1.93
N PRO A 121 -30.15 16.68 -1.20
CA PRO A 121 -29.80 17.15 0.15
C PRO A 121 -29.55 15.99 1.13
N GLY A 122 -28.66 16.19 2.10
CA GLY A 122 -28.33 15.22 3.14
C GLY A 122 -26.83 14.88 3.17
N ARG A 123 -26.32 14.36 4.28
CA ARG A 123 -24.94 13.85 4.35
C ARG A 123 -24.88 12.51 3.64
N LEU A 124 -23.80 12.27 2.88
CA LEU A 124 -23.46 10.92 2.45
C LEU A 124 -22.86 10.20 3.66
N THR A 125 -23.66 10.04 4.71
CA THR A 125 -23.35 9.07 5.74
C THR A 125 -23.45 7.71 5.07
N HIS A 126 -22.40 6.89 5.16
CA HIS A 126 -22.58 5.46 4.98
C HIS A 126 -23.81 5.09 5.83
N PRO A 127 -24.87 4.51 5.24
CA PRO A 127 -25.96 4.03 6.06
C PRO A 127 -25.30 3.08 7.07
N PRO A 128 -25.49 3.28 8.38
CA PRO A 128 -25.09 2.24 9.31
C PRO A 128 -25.85 0.99 8.86
N VAL A 129 -25.15 -0.03 8.35
CA VAL A 129 -25.75 -1.34 8.17
C VAL A 129 -25.81 -1.97 9.56
N THR A 130 -26.67 -1.39 10.41
CA THR A 130 -27.08 -1.96 11.68
C THR A 130 -28.50 -2.46 11.50
N GLY A 131 -28.68 -3.77 11.64
CA GLY A 131 -29.96 -4.46 11.50
C GLY A 131 -30.10 -5.25 10.19
N PRO A 132 -31.17 -6.05 10.04
CA PRO A 132 -31.45 -6.87 8.86
C PRO A 132 -31.85 -5.98 7.68
N ALA A 133 -30.90 -5.24 7.12
CA ALA A 133 -31.12 -4.43 5.94
C ALA A 133 -31.13 -5.34 4.71
N ALA A 134 -32.31 -5.49 4.10
CA ALA A 134 -32.46 -6.11 2.80
C ALA A 134 -31.54 -5.43 1.77
N ALA A 135 -30.96 -6.24 0.87
CA ALA A 135 -30.02 -5.80 -0.17
C ALA A 135 -30.47 -4.51 -0.85
N GLN A 136 -29.64 -3.46 -0.79
CA GLN A 136 -29.92 -2.14 -1.39
C GLN A 136 -29.72 -2.10 -2.93
N VAL A 137 -29.83 -3.24 -3.62
CA VAL A 137 -29.66 -3.35 -5.07
C VAL A 137 -30.85 -4.11 -5.67
N ASP A 138 -31.31 -3.65 -6.85
CA ASP A 138 -32.29 -4.39 -7.66
C ASP A 138 -31.73 -5.79 -7.94
N PRO A 139 -32.36 -6.88 -7.46
CA PRO A 139 -31.91 -8.25 -7.66
C PRO A 139 -31.68 -8.62 -9.14
N ARG A 140 -32.28 -7.87 -10.07
CA ARG A 140 -32.12 -8.05 -11.52
C ARG A 140 -30.78 -7.52 -12.08
N SER A 141 -29.98 -6.83 -11.26
CA SER A 141 -28.70 -6.22 -11.66
C SER A 141 -27.46 -6.91 -11.09
N VAL A 142 -27.65 -8.04 -10.41
CA VAL A 142 -26.63 -8.79 -9.67
C VAL A 142 -26.31 -10.10 -10.43
N ASP A 143 -25.08 -10.59 -10.34
CA ASP A 143 -24.75 -11.92 -10.84
C ASP A 143 -25.61 -13.01 -10.15
N PRO A 144 -26.25 -13.94 -10.90
CA PRO A 144 -27.12 -14.96 -10.32
C PRO A 144 -26.44 -15.85 -9.27
N SER A 145 -25.14 -16.16 -9.45
CA SER A 145 -24.39 -16.97 -8.48
C SER A 145 -24.21 -16.22 -7.17
N LEU A 146 -23.94 -14.91 -7.26
CA LEU A 146 -23.79 -14.03 -6.10
C LEU A 146 -25.12 -13.79 -5.38
N ALA A 147 -26.22 -13.61 -6.14
CA ALA A 147 -27.57 -13.47 -5.59
C ALA A 147 -27.99 -14.67 -4.74
N SER A 148 -27.53 -15.88 -5.11
CA SER A 148 -27.71 -17.08 -4.29
C SER A 148 -26.71 -17.20 -3.14
N LEU A 149 -25.46 -16.76 -3.34
CA LEU A 149 -24.39 -16.88 -2.35
C LEU A 149 -24.60 -15.97 -1.15
N ALA A 150 -24.95 -14.71 -1.38
CA ALA A 150 -24.95 -13.67 -0.34
C ALA A 150 -25.90 -13.95 0.84
N PRO A 151 -27.18 -14.36 0.64
CA PRO A 151 -28.05 -14.72 1.76
C PRO A 151 -27.53 -15.92 2.58
N ALA A 152 -27.00 -16.95 1.89
CA ALA A 152 -26.46 -18.16 2.53
C ALA A 152 -25.21 -17.84 3.35
N LEU A 153 -24.30 -17.04 2.78
CA LEU A 153 -23.09 -16.57 3.46
C LEU A 153 -23.43 -15.75 4.71
N ALA A 154 -24.38 -14.81 4.61
CA ALA A 154 -24.83 -14.04 5.76
C ALA A 154 -25.42 -14.92 6.87
N ALA A 155 -26.24 -15.91 6.51
CA ALA A 155 -26.81 -16.85 7.48
C ALA A 155 -25.71 -17.66 8.21
N GLN A 156 -24.69 -18.12 7.48
CA GLN A 156 -23.55 -18.84 8.06
C GLN A 156 -22.69 -17.96 8.96
N LEU A 157 -22.45 -16.70 8.59
CA LEU A 157 -21.74 -15.74 9.44
C LEU A 157 -22.52 -15.45 10.73
N ARG A 158 -23.84 -15.26 10.67
CA ARG A 158 -24.69 -15.09 11.88
C ARG A 158 -24.57 -16.28 12.82
N ALA A 159 -24.63 -17.50 12.27
CA ALA A 159 -24.50 -18.73 13.05
C ALA A 159 -23.12 -18.88 13.69
N THR A 160 -22.06 -18.55 12.93
CA THR A 160 -20.67 -18.73 13.37
C THR A 160 -20.24 -17.65 14.36
N LEU A 161 -20.67 -16.40 14.16
CA LEU A 161 -20.29 -15.26 14.99
C LEU A 161 -21.23 -15.06 16.18
N GLY A 162 -22.37 -15.75 16.24
CA GLY A 162 -23.41 -15.54 17.25
C GLY A 162 -24.07 -14.16 17.18
N ALA A 163 -23.91 -13.45 16.05
CA ALA A 163 -24.39 -12.09 15.86
C ALA A 163 -25.63 -12.09 14.96
N ALA A 164 -26.82 -11.85 15.53
CA ALA A 164 -28.08 -11.89 14.79
C ALA A 164 -28.22 -10.77 13.75
N ASP A 165 -27.42 -9.71 13.88
CA ASP A 165 -27.48 -8.47 13.13
C ASP A 165 -26.48 -8.36 11.99
N VAL A 166 -25.74 -9.43 11.65
CA VAL A 166 -24.86 -9.43 10.47
C VAL A 166 -25.67 -9.11 9.21
N GLY A 167 -25.46 -7.93 8.64
CA GLY A 167 -26.04 -7.49 7.37
C GLY A 167 -25.04 -7.59 6.22
N TYR A 168 -25.52 -7.40 5.00
CA TYR A 168 -24.68 -7.25 3.82
C TYR A 168 -25.33 -6.32 2.80
N HIS A 169 -24.51 -5.78 1.91
CA HIS A 169 -24.98 -5.07 0.72
C HIS A 169 -24.18 -5.51 -0.51
N LEU A 170 -24.66 -5.14 -1.70
CA LEU A 170 -24.05 -5.51 -2.97
C LEU A 170 -23.48 -4.24 -3.61
N PRO A 171 -22.19 -3.91 -3.41
CA PRO A 171 -21.64 -2.67 -3.96
C PRO A 171 -21.57 -2.69 -5.50
N THR A 172 -21.40 -3.87 -6.10
CA THR A 172 -21.33 -4.07 -7.55
C THR A 172 -22.17 -5.28 -7.96
N ARG A 173 -22.26 -5.53 -9.27
CA ARG A 173 -22.91 -6.74 -9.80
C ARG A 173 -22.26 -8.03 -9.28
N ASP A 174 -20.96 -7.98 -9.00
CA ASP A 174 -20.10 -9.14 -8.83
C ASP A 174 -19.50 -9.23 -7.41
N ALA A 175 -19.95 -8.39 -6.48
CA ALA A 175 -19.43 -8.35 -5.12
C ALA A 175 -20.50 -8.24 -4.04
N VAL A 176 -20.29 -8.92 -2.92
CA VAL A 176 -21.03 -8.77 -1.66
C VAL A 176 -20.10 -8.23 -0.59
N CYS A 177 -20.57 -7.23 0.14
CA CYS A 177 -19.82 -6.57 1.19
C CYS A 177 -20.51 -6.73 2.55
N PHE A 178 -19.71 -7.05 3.55
CA PHE A 178 -20.08 -7.13 4.95
C PHE A 178 -19.37 -6.03 5.73
N GLU A 179 -20.11 -5.38 6.62
CA GLU A 179 -19.62 -4.27 7.44
C GLU A 179 -19.83 -4.60 8.91
N HIS A 180 -19.03 -3.97 9.78
CA HIS A 180 -19.18 -4.06 11.23
C HIS A 180 -19.13 -5.49 11.81
N LEU A 181 -18.49 -6.43 11.11
CA LEU A 181 -18.29 -7.80 11.57
C LEU A 181 -17.42 -7.90 12.83
N VAL A 182 -16.59 -6.87 13.07
CA VAL A 182 -15.86 -6.66 14.32
C VAL A 182 -16.31 -5.31 14.91
N PRO A 183 -16.98 -5.29 16.07
CA PRO A 183 -17.46 -4.05 16.68
C PRO A 183 -16.34 -3.04 16.89
N GLY A 184 -16.58 -1.78 16.51
CA GLY A 184 -15.60 -0.69 16.65
C GLY A 184 -14.47 -0.68 15.62
N LEU A 185 -14.34 -1.73 14.79
CA LEU A 185 -13.38 -1.78 13.71
C LEU A 185 -14.03 -1.38 12.38
N ASP A 186 -13.61 -0.23 11.85
CA ASP A 186 -14.15 0.36 10.62
C ASP A 186 -13.52 -0.26 9.35
N VAL A 187 -13.76 -1.56 9.18
CA VAL A 187 -13.26 -2.40 8.07
C VAL A 187 -14.44 -3.03 7.34
N SER A 188 -14.36 -3.03 6.02
CA SER A 188 -15.28 -3.76 5.14
C SER A 188 -14.63 -5.03 4.63
N LEU A 189 -15.38 -6.12 4.66
CA LEU A 189 -14.97 -7.41 4.09
C LEU A 189 -15.83 -7.70 2.88
N GLU A 190 -15.19 -7.87 1.72
CA GLU A 190 -15.84 -8.14 0.45
C GLU A 190 -15.54 -9.56 -0.02
N VAL A 191 -16.55 -10.21 -0.58
CA VAL A 191 -16.40 -11.41 -1.41
C VAL A 191 -16.84 -11.04 -2.82
N ALA A 192 -15.92 -11.10 -3.77
CA ALA A 192 -16.16 -10.73 -5.17
C ALA A 192 -15.87 -11.90 -6.12
N ARG A 193 -16.55 -11.91 -7.27
CA ARG A 193 -16.26 -12.84 -8.36
C ARG A 193 -14.88 -12.53 -8.95
N ALA A 194 -14.06 -13.56 -9.11
CA ALA A 194 -12.77 -13.50 -9.80
C ALA A 194 -12.83 -14.31 -11.11
N GLU A 195 -11.78 -14.23 -11.95
CA GLU A 195 -11.70 -14.99 -13.21
C GLU A 195 -11.89 -16.51 -13.01
N ALA A 196 -11.47 -17.04 -11.85
CA ALA A 196 -11.69 -18.41 -11.45
C ALA A 196 -12.03 -18.47 -9.95
N GLY A 197 -13.32 -18.45 -9.61
CA GLY A 197 -13.79 -18.53 -8.24
C GLY A 197 -14.13 -17.19 -7.60
N TRP A 198 -13.80 -17.08 -6.31
CA TRP A 198 -14.13 -15.96 -5.45
C TRP A 198 -12.87 -15.36 -4.84
N GLU A 199 -12.89 -14.05 -4.59
CA GLU A 199 -11.80 -13.33 -3.92
C GLU A 199 -12.32 -12.65 -2.66
N ILE A 200 -11.64 -12.87 -1.53
CA ILE A 200 -11.90 -12.19 -0.26
C ILE A 200 -10.96 -11.00 -0.15
N THR A 201 -11.53 -9.81 0.04
CA THR A 201 -10.78 -8.56 0.20
C THR A 201 -11.16 -7.86 1.50
N ALA A 202 -10.18 -7.39 2.25
CA ALA A 202 -10.38 -6.48 3.38
C ALA A 202 -10.08 -5.04 2.94
N ARG A 203 -10.93 -4.10 3.35
CA ARG A 203 -10.83 -2.69 2.99
C ARG A 203 -10.95 -1.78 4.20
N PRO A 204 -10.04 -0.81 4.36
CA PRO A 204 -10.18 0.19 5.41
C PRO A 204 -11.15 1.30 4.99
N ARG A 205 -11.92 1.81 5.95
CA ARG A 205 -12.80 2.99 5.77
C ARG A 205 -12.17 4.30 6.26
N GLY A 206 -11.07 4.22 7.00
CA GLY A 206 -10.39 5.39 7.53
C GLY A 206 -8.93 5.12 7.85
N ARG A 207 -8.24 6.16 8.33
CA ARG A 207 -6.81 6.08 8.68
C ARG A 207 -6.53 5.05 9.77
N THR A 208 -7.41 4.94 10.77
CA THR A 208 -7.26 3.99 11.88
C THR A 208 -7.39 2.55 11.38
N SER A 209 -8.42 2.23 10.57
CA SER A 209 -8.59 0.89 10.01
C SER A 209 -7.53 0.55 8.96
N ALA A 210 -7.05 1.53 8.18
CA ALA A 210 -5.93 1.31 7.25
C ALA A 210 -4.65 0.96 8.01
N ARG A 211 -4.37 1.67 9.12
CA ARG A 211 -3.25 1.34 10.00
C ARG A 211 -3.45 -0.05 10.61
N PHE A 212 -4.64 -0.37 11.10
CA PHE A 212 -4.95 -1.69 11.66
C PHE A 212 -4.69 -2.82 10.65
N LEU A 213 -5.26 -2.76 9.45
CA LEU A 213 -5.07 -3.79 8.42
C LEU A 213 -3.59 -3.97 8.03
N ARG A 214 -2.84 -2.88 7.87
CA ARG A 214 -1.39 -2.94 7.59
C ARG A 214 -0.56 -3.58 8.71
N ASN A 215 -1.06 -3.60 9.94
CA ASN A 215 -0.38 -4.29 11.04
C ASN A 215 -0.85 -5.74 11.19
N THR A 216 -2.15 -6.00 11.03
CA THR A 216 -2.70 -7.33 11.28
C THR A 216 -2.53 -8.27 10.09
N LEU A 217 -2.47 -7.78 8.86
CA LEU A 217 -2.42 -8.62 7.65
C LEU A 217 -1.03 -8.82 7.05
N VAL A 218 0.03 -8.48 7.79
CA VAL A 218 1.41 -8.73 7.35
C VAL A 218 1.59 -10.22 7.04
N GLY A 219 2.05 -10.53 5.82
CA GLY A 219 2.28 -11.89 5.36
C GLY A 219 1.01 -12.72 5.09
N GLU A 220 -0.18 -12.22 5.42
CA GLU A 220 -1.46 -12.93 5.21
C GLU A 220 -2.23 -12.41 4.00
N ALA A 221 -2.10 -11.12 3.70
CA ALA A 221 -2.82 -10.49 2.60
C ALA A 221 -1.89 -9.63 1.77
N ARG A 222 -2.06 -9.68 0.45
CA ARG A 222 -1.34 -8.78 -0.46
C ARG A 222 -2.02 -7.42 -0.47
N MET A 223 -1.33 -6.43 0.07
CA MET A 223 -1.78 -5.04 0.01
C MET A 223 -1.55 -4.49 -1.41
N VAL A 224 -2.62 -4.05 -2.06
CA VAL A 224 -2.57 -3.39 -3.36
C VAL A 224 -3.14 -1.99 -3.23
N ARG A 225 -2.51 -1.03 -3.92
CA ARG A 225 -3.00 0.33 -4.00
C ARG A 225 -3.47 0.61 -5.42
N ARG A 226 -4.78 0.77 -5.61
CA ARG A 226 -5.39 1.07 -6.92
C ARG A 226 -6.08 2.42 -6.85
N HIS A 227 -5.72 3.36 -7.73
CA HIS A 227 -6.36 4.68 -7.83
C HIS A 227 -6.37 5.44 -6.48
N GLY A 228 -5.29 5.31 -5.70
CA GLY A 228 -5.17 5.89 -4.36
C GLY A 228 -5.89 5.14 -3.23
N VAL A 229 -6.65 4.09 -3.55
CA VAL A 229 -7.38 3.26 -2.57
C VAL A 229 -6.50 2.09 -2.14
N GLU A 230 -6.41 1.86 -0.82
CA GLU A 230 -5.71 0.73 -0.21
C GLU A 230 -6.66 -0.46 -0.06
N LEU A 231 -6.23 -1.64 -0.50
CA LEU A 231 -6.99 -2.87 -0.54
C LEU A 231 -6.11 -4.04 -0.10
N HIS A 232 -6.65 -5.01 0.62
CA HIS A 232 -5.90 -6.19 1.07
C HIS A 232 -6.55 -7.46 0.50
N HIS A 233 -5.92 -8.10 -0.48
CA HIS A 233 -6.39 -9.36 -1.04
C HIS A 233 -5.98 -10.51 -0.11
N VAL A 234 -6.96 -11.10 0.56
CA VAL A 234 -6.74 -12.07 1.65
C VAL A 234 -6.70 -13.50 1.12
N ALA A 235 -7.68 -13.88 0.30
CA ALA A 235 -7.78 -15.25 -0.20
C ALA A 235 -8.44 -15.31 -1.57
N ARG A 236 -8.04 -16.31 -2.37
CA ARG A 236 -8.79 -16.76 -3.55
C ARG A 236 -9.35 -18.15 -3.28
N LEU A 237 -10.65 -18.31 -3.50
CA LEU A 237 -11.38 -19.54 -3.26
C LEU A 237 -11.85 -20.10 -4.60
N PRO A 238 -11.62 -21.37 -4.92
CA PRO A 238 -12.15 -21.97 -6.14
C PRO A 238 -13.67 -22.08 -6.06
N GLU A 239 -14.33 -22.14 -7.22
CA GLU A 239 -15.78 -22.39 -7.33
C GLU A 239 -16.15 -23.84 -6.98
N GLY A 240 -17.41 -24.07 -6.59
CA GLY A 240 -17.91 -25.40 -6.26
C GLY A 240 -19.18 -25.43 -5.40
N PRO A 241 -19.68 -26.64 -5.06
CA PRO A 241 -20.99 -26.83 -4.41
C PRO A 241 -21.07 -26.33 -2.95
N SER A 242 -20.02 -25.70 -2.41
CA SER A 242 -19.95 -25.22 -1.03
C SER A 242 -19.29 -23.84 -0.92
N ASP A 243 -19.45 -23.02 -1.95
CA ASP A 243 -18.87 -21.67 -2.03
C ASP A 243 -19.22 -20.82 -0.81
N ALA A 244 -20.48 -20.84 -0.37
CA ALA A 244 -20.90 -20.09 0.82
C ALA A 244 -20.12 -20.51 2.07
N ALA A 245 -20.02 -21.82 2.32
CA ALA A 245 -19.33 -22.35 3.50
C ALA A 245 -17.84 -22.01 3.48
N ARG A 246 -17.18 -22.10 2.32
CA ARG A 246 -15.77 -21.73 2.17
C ARG A 246 -15.54 -20.24 2.35
N ALA A 247 -16.40 -19.40 1.76
CA ALA A 247 -16.35 -17.96 1.94
C ALA A 247 -16.58 -17.56 3.41
N ALA A 248 -17.56 -18.19 4.08
CA ALA A 248 -17.85 -17.97 5.49
C ALA A 248 -16.64 -18.34 6.36
N GLN A 249 -16.04 -19.50 6.11
CA GLN A 249 -14.84 -19.94 6.83
C GLN A 249 -13.67 -18.97 6.64
N GLY A 250 -13.42 -18.49 5.42
CA GLY A 250 -12.36 -17.52 5.14
C GLY A 250 -12.60 -16.17 5.83
N LEU A 251 -13.85 -15.68 5.82
CA LEU A 251 -14.22 -14.46 6.54
C LEU A 251 -14.11 -14.63 8.06
N THR A 252 -14.54 -15.77 8.62
CA THR A 252 -14.40 -16.06 10.05
C THR A 252 -12.93 -16.14 10.46
N ALA A 253 -12.07 -16.82 9.70
CA ALA A 253 -10.64 -16.89 9.99
C ALA A 253 -9.99 -15.48 10.01
N LEU A 254 -10.42 -14.61 9.10
CA LEU A 254 -9.99 -13.21 9.06
C LEU A 254 -10.47 -12.41 10.29
N ILE A 255 -11.72 -12.59 10.70
CA ILE A 255 -12.29 -11.98 11.90
C ILE A 255 -11.58 -12.45 13.17
N ASP A 256 -11.34 -13.76 13.29
CA ASP A 256 -10.64 -14.36 14.42
C ASP A 256 -9.22 -13.83 14.52
N ARG A 257 -8.55 -13.64 13.38
CA ARG A 257 -7.26 -12.95 13.34
C ARG A 257 -7.37 -11.50 13.83
N PHE A 258 -8.38 -10.74 13.43
CA PHE A 258 -8.54 -9.38 13.92
C PHE A 258 -8.75 -9.35 15.44
N ARG A 259 -9.58 -10.26 15.97
CA ARG A 259 -9.80 -10.42 17.41
C ARG A 259 -8.53 -10.80 18.15
N LEU A 260 -7.74 -11.73 17.61
CA LEU A 260 -6.43 -12.10 18.18
C LEU A 260 -5.56 -10.87 18.47
N PHE A 261 -5.48 -9.91 17.56
CA PHE A 261 -4.69 -8.69 17.75
C PHE A 261 -5.35 -7.67 18.70
N LEU A 262 -6.68 -7.54 18.67
CA LEU A 262 -7.42 -6.62 19.54
C LEU A 262 -7.42 -7.08 21.00
N ASP A 263 -7.51 -8.40 21.22
CA ASP A 263 -7.70 -9.02 22.53
C ASP A 263 -6.38 -9.47 23.17
N ALA A 264 -5.25 -9.35 22.46
CA ALA A 264 -3.93 -9.79 22.93
C ALA A 264 -3.48 -9.12 24.25
N GLY A 265 -4.04 -7.95 24.57
CA GLY A 265 -3.75 -7.22 25.81
C GLY A 265 -2.28 -6.81 25.95
N PRO A 266 -1.79 -6.59 27.18
CA PRO A 266 -0.41 -6.13 27.42
C PRO A 266 0.66 -7.23 27.26
N ARG A 267 0.28 -8.50 27.13
CA ARG A 267 1.23 -9.63 27.00
C ARG A 267 0.90 -10.45 25.75
N PRO A 268 1.03 -9.85 24.55
CA PRO A 268 0.60 -10.48 23.30
C PRO A 268 1.37 -11.77 22.96
N GLU A 269 2.54 -11.98 23.55
CA GLU A 269 3.31 -13.22 23.47
C GLU A 269 2.58 -14.43 24.06
N GLU A 270 1.72 -14.24 25.08
CA GLU A 270 0.88 -15.31 25.64
C GLU A 270 -0.19 -15.77 24.64
N SER A 271 -0.54 -14.91 23.68
CA SER A 271 -1.44 -15.23 22.55
C SER A 271 -0.69 -15.72 21.31
N GLY A 272 0.61 -16.02 21.44
CA GLY A 272 1.43 -16.51 20.33
C GLY A 272 1.89 -15.44 19.34
N LEU A 273 1.71 -14.15 19.63
CA LEU A 273 2.21 -13.06 18.79
C LEU A 273 3.66 -12.70 19.16
N VAL A 274 4.44 -12.17 18.23
CA VAL A 274 5.82 -11.74 18.48
C VAL A 274 5.88 -10.22 18.60
N PRO A 275 6.18 -9.65 19.77
CA PRO A 275 6.32 -8.20 19.95
C PRO A 275 7.46 -7.65 19.10
N THR A 276 7.15 -6.79 18.14
CA THR A 276 8.15 -6.11 17.29
C THR A 276 7.79 -4.63 17.14
N GLN A 277 8.73 -3.82 16.65
CA GLN A 277 8.50 -2.40 16.40
C GLN A 277 8.79 -2.03 14.95
N TRP A 278 7.85 -1.32 14.32
CA TRP A 278 8.04 -0.70 13.01
C TRP A 278 7.19 0.56 12.81
N TRP A 279 7.51 1.37 11.80
CA TRP A 279 6.72 2.53 11.43
C TRP A 279 5.46 2.12 10.64
N ASP A 280 4.31 2.65 11.03
CA ASP A 280 3.04 2.30 10.39
C ASP A 280 2.12 3.52 10.15
N ALA A 281 2.62 4.72 10.43
CA ALA A 281 1.88 5.97 10.26
C ALA A 281 1.54 6.26 8.78
N LYS A 282 2.47 5.96 7.86
CA LYS A 282 2.29 6.10 6.41
C LYS A 282 2.65 4.77 5.73
N PRO A 283 1.97 4.37 4.65
CA PRO A 283 2.34 3.19 3.90
C PRO A 283 3.75 3.34 3.33
N ASN A 284 4.59 2.35 3.61
CA ASN A 284 5.94 2.23 3.09
C ASN A 284 6.33 0.76 3.20
N PHE A 285 6.58 0.13 2.05
CA PHE A 285 6.82 -1.30 1.95
C PHE A 285 7.99 -1.77 2.84
N GLY A 286 9.05 -0.95 2.95
CA GLY A 286 10.25 -1.28 3.69
C GLY A 286 10.02 -1.41 5.20
N ASP A 287 9.04 -0.68 5.75
CA ASP A 287 8.71 -0.76 7.18
C ASP A 287 8.01 -2.09 7.53
N VAL A 288 7.43 -2.80 6.55
CA VAL A 288 6.70 -4.05 6.73
C VAL A 288 7.59 -5.29 6.48
N LEU A 289 8.78 -5.12 5.89
CA LEU A 289 9.70 -6.25 5.63
C LEU A 289 10.19 -6.90 6.92
N GLY A 290 10.44 -6.10 7.97
CA GLY A 290 10.85 -6.56 9.28
C GLY A 290 9.87 -7.57 9.90
N PRO A 291 8.60 -7.20 10.16
CA PRO A 291 7.62 -8.13 10.67
C PRO A 291 7.39 -9.32 9.73
N LEU A 292 7.42 -9.15 8.40
CA LEU A 292 7.31 -10.26 7.45
C LEU A 292 8.40 -11.33 7.63
N ILE A 293 9.65 -10.90 7.83
CA ILE A 293 10.79 -11.81 8.09
C ILE A 293 10.66 -12.49 9.45
N VAL A 294 10.26 -11.75 10.48
CA VAL A 294 10.04 -12.32 11.82
C VAL A 294 8.99 -13.43 11.78
N GLN A 295 7.89 -13.23 11.05
CA GLN A 295 6.88 -14.28 10.86
C GLN A 295 7.46 -15.50 10.14
N SER A 296 8.28 -15.29 9.12
CA SER A 296 8.91 -16.37 8.36
C SER A 296 9.89 -17.20 9.21
N LEU A 297 10.59 -16.55 10.15
CA LEU A 297 11.54 -17.20 11.05
C LEU A 297 10.86 -17.94 12.20
N THR A 298 9.74 -17.41 12.71
CA THR A 298 9.11 -17.90 13.96
C THR A 298 7.87 -18.75 13.71
N GLY A 299 7.26 -18.66 12.53
CA GLY A 299 5.93 -19.22 12.26
C GLY A 299 4.79 -18.52 13.01
N ARG A 300 5.07 -17.40 13.68
CA ARG A 300 4.15 -16.67 14.57
C ARG A 300 3.91 -15.26 14.04
N PRO A 301 2.68 -14.72 14.11
CA PRO A 301 2.40 -13.36 13.64
C PRO A 301 3.14 -12.30 14.45
N ALA A 302 3.66 -11.26 13.79
CA ALA A 302 4.29 -10.13 14.46
C ALA A 302 3.26 -9.09 14.89
N ILE A 303 3.39 -8.50 16.08
CA ILE A 303 2.54 -7.42 16.58
C ILE A 303 3.35 -6.14 16.80
N ASN A 304 2.82 -4.99 16.35
CA ASN A 304 3.51 -3.72 16.48
C ASN A 304 3.24 -3.10 17.85
N VAL A 305 4.25 -3.11 18.71
CA VAL A 305 4.15 -2.52 20.06
C VAL A 305 3.95 -1.00 20.06
N ARG A 306 4.11 -0.34 18.90
CA ARG A 306 3.76 1.07 18.71
C ARG A 306 2.25 1.31 18.60
N SER A 307 1.50 0.29 18.19
CA SER A 307 0.07 0.40 17.83
C SER A 307 -0.83 -0.44 18.71
N PHE A 308 -0.27 -1.45 19.37
CA PHE A 308 -0.97 -2.34 20.27
C PHE A 308 -0.30 -2.31 21.65
N PRO A 309 -1.06 -2.51 22.74
CA PRO A 309 -0.49 -2.63 24.08
C PRO A 309 0.54 -3.76 24.12
N SER A 310 1.65 -3.53 24.84
CA SER A 310 2.64 -4.56 25.14
C SER A 310 3.54 -4.11 26.29
N GLU A 311 3.78 -4.98 27.26
CA GLU A 311 4.81 -4.81 28.30
C GLU A 311 6.22 -5.05 27.72
N ASP A 312 6.34 -5.92 26.72
CA ASP A 312 7.55 -6.10 25.94
C ASP A 312 7.82 -4.85 25.07
N PRO A 313 8.99 -4.21 25.18
CA PRO A 313 9.36 -3.08 24.32
C PRO A 313 9.57 -3.46 22.85
N GLY A 314 9.57 -4.75 22.53
CA GLY A 314 9.60 -5.29 21.19
C GLY A 314 11.00 -5.53 20.63
N LEU A 315 11.04 -6.29 19.54
CA LEU A 315 12.19 -6.46 18.68
C LEU A 315 12.21 -5.42 17.55
N PHE A 316 13.32 -4.69 17.44
CA PHE A 316 13.59 -3.71 16.41
C PHE A 316 14.41 -4.37 15.31
N THR A 317 13.85 -4.44 14.10
CA THR A 317 14.48 -5.12 12.96
C THR A 317 14.76 -4.17 11.81
N VAL A 318 14.24 -4.43 10.62
CA VAL A 318 14.45 -3.66 9.39
C VAL A 318 14.15 -2.17 9.60
N GLY A 319 14.95 -1.32 8.96
CA GLY A 319 14.77 0.13 8.95
C GLY A 319 15.73 0.91 9.85
N SER A 320 15.63 2.23 9.76
CA SER A 320 16.45 3.18 10.52
C SER A 320 15.83 3.51 11.88
N ILE A 321 15.55 2.48 12.69
CA ILE A 321 14.78 2.63 13.94
C ILE A 321 15.52 2.32 15.24
N ALA A 322 16.81 2.00 15.19
CA ALA A 322 17.61 1.65 16.36
C ALA A 322 17.66 2.76 17.46
N ALA A 323 17.39 4.02 17.10
CA ALA A 323 17.34 5.17 18.01
C ALA A 323 15.91 5.68 18.33
N HIS A 324 14.88 4.89 17.99
CA HIS A 324 13.47 5.18 18.27
C HIS A 324 12.95 4.34 19.44
N LEU A 325 13.80 4.13 20.44
CA LEU A 325 13.46 3.48 21.70
C LEU A 325 12.74 4.48 22.60
N GLU A 326 11.48 4.17 22.94
CA GLU A 326 10.69 4.97 23.88
C GLU A 326 10.74 4.41 25.31
N ARG A 327 11.06 3.12 25.45
CA ARG A 327 11.18 2.37 26.71
C ARG A 327 12.47 1.54 26.72
N PRO A 328 13.12 1.33 27.89
CA PRO A 328 14.26 0.42 28.01
C PRO A 328 13.84 -1.04 27.80
N GLY A 329 14.80 -1.91 27.50
CA GLY A 329 14.58 -3.37 27.49
C GLY A 329 14.22 -3.98 26.13
N ALA A 330 14.19 -3.19 25.06
CA ALA A 330 13.98 -3.70 23.71
C ALA A 330 15.14 -4.60 23.24
N ARG A 331 14.90 -5.37 22.19
CA ARG A 331 15.95 -6.11 21.46
C ARG A 331 16.19 -5.46 20.11
N ILE A 332 17.42 -5.46 19.63
CA ILE A 332 17.78 -4.94 18.29
C ILE A 332 18.42 -6.06 17.46
N TRP A 333 17.89 -6.31 16.27
CA TRP A 333 18.43 -7.26 15.31
C TRP A 333 18.40 -6.67 13.89
N GLY A 334 19.55 -6.14 13.45
CA GLY A 334 19.79 -5.65 12.10
C GLY A 334 19.25 -4.24 11.82
N SER A 335 18.61 -3.59 12.80
CA SER A 335 18.18 -2.20 12.68
C SER A 335 19.36 -1.23 12.61
N GLY A 336 19.18 -0.11 11.92
CA GLY A 336 20.17 0.94 11.77
C GLY A 336 19.77 2.27 12.41
N LEU A 337 20.71 3.21 12.49
CA LEU A 337 20.39 4.61 12.76
C LEU A 337 19.89 5.31 11.51
N ILE A 338 19.13 6.39 11.70
CA ILE A 338 18.76 7.29 10.60
C ILE A 338 19.91 8.24 10.24
N GLY A 339 20.60 8.74 11.26
CA GLY A 339 21.74 9.66 11.20
C GLY A 339 22.55 9.59 12.48
N GLY A 340 23.59 10.43 12.57
CA GLY A 340 24.37 10.58 13.80
C GLY A 340 23.48 10.99 14.99
N LEU A 341 23.92 10.64 16.19
CA LEU A 341 23.18 10.92 17.42
C LEU A 341 23.46 12.35 17.89
N SER A 342 22.44 13.19 17.96
CA SER A 342 22.55 14.51 18.58
C SER A 342 22.72 14.38 20.10
N PRO A 343 23.27 15.38 20.80
CA PRO A 343 23.35 15.37 22.27
C PRO A 343 21.99 15.13 22.95
N THR A 344 20.91 15.70 22.39
CA THR A 344 19.54 15.47 22.88
C THR A 344 19.09 14.02 22.70
N LYS A 345 19.46 13.38 21.58
CA LYS A 345 19.14 11.97 21.34
C LYS A 345 19.97 11.05 22.21
N VAL A 346 21.24 11.38 22.46
CA VAL A 346 22.12 10.66 23.40
C VAL A 346 21.51 10.67 24.81
N ALA A 347 21.15 11.84 25.32
CA ALA A 347 20.50 11.97 26.63
C ALA A 347 19.19 11.16 26.71
N HIS A 348 18.36 11.20 25.67
CA HIS A 348 17.12 10.41 25.61
C HIS A 348 17.40 8.89 25.64
N LEU A 349 18.42 8.42 24.94
CA LEU A 349 18.73 6.99 24.85
C LEU A 349 19.52 6.45 26.04
N ALA A 350 20.23 7.30 26.79
CA ALA A 350 21.00 6.90 27.97
C ALA A 350 20.15 6.17 29.02
N GLU A 351 18.89 6.59 29.19
CA GLU A 351 17.93 5.98 30.12
C GLU A 351 17.06 4.86 29.48
N ARG A 352 17.30 4.54 28.20
CA ARG A 352 16.47 3.64 27.39
C ARG A 352 17.31 2.56 26.71
N ALA A 353 18.31 2.06 27.43
CA ALA A 353 19.19 1.02 26.92
C ALA A 353 18.37 -0.22 26.49
N PRO A 354 18.71 -0.84 25.34
CA PRO A 354 18.14 -2.12 24.95
C PRO A 354 18.57 -3.18 25.96
N ARG A 355 17.77 -4.24 26.08
CA ARG A 355 18.16 -5.45 26.81
C ARG A 355 19.37 -6.09 26.14
N GLU A 356 19.34 -6.16 24.81
CA GLU A 356 20.40 -6.78 24.01
C GLU A 356 20.40 -6.25 22.58
N VAL A 357 21.60 -6.09 22.01
CA VAL A 357 21.81 -5.81 20.60
C VAL A 357 22.43 -7.04 19.96
N HIS A 358 21.68 -7.73 19.11
CA HIS A 358 22.11 -8.98 18.47
C HIS A 358 22.83 -8.75 17.15
N ALA A 359 22.38 -7.74 16.41
CA ALA A 359 22.97 -7.29 15.16
C ALA A 359 22.54 -5.85 14.89
N VAL A 360 23.27 -5.13 14.06
CA VAL A 360 22.87 -3.81 13.55
C VAL A 360 23.07 -3.74 12.04
N ARG A 361 22.44 -2.77 11.37
CA ARG A 361 22.51 -2.70 9.91
C ARG A 361 23.94 -2.63 9.37
N GLY A 362 24.80 -1.81 9.98
CA GLY A 362 26.16 -1.57 9.52
C GLY A 362 27.11 -1.07 10.59
N ARG A 363 28.38 -0.88 10.19
CA ARG A 363 29.48 -0.50 11.09
C ARG A 363 29.29 0.89 11.69
N LEU A 364 28.75 1.85 10.94
CA LEU A 364 28.55 3.22 11.43
C LEU A 364 27.51 3.27 12.56
N THR A 365 26.43 2.49 12.43
CA THR A 365 25.46 2.32 13.52
C THR A 365 26.12 1.72 14.76
N ARG A 366 26.92 0.66 14.60
CA ARG A 366 27.65 0.06 15.73
C ARG A 366 28.56 1.07 16.43
N GLU A 367 29.37 1.77 15.66
CA GLU A 367 30.33 2.75 16.18
C GLU A 367 29.63 3.88 16.94
N ALA A 368 28.54 4.43 16.40
CA ALA A 368 27.78 5.48 17.06
C ALA A 368 27.13 4.99 18.36
N LEU A 369 26.48 3.82 18.36
CA LEU A 369 25.86 3.25 19.56
C LEU A 369 26.91 2.92 20.63
N GLY A 370 28.06 2.36 20.26
CA GLY A 370 29.14 2.04 21.19
C GLY A 370 29.83 3.29 21.75
N ARG A 371 30.24 4.21 20.88
CA ARG A 371 30.99 5.42 21.26
C ARG A 371 30.13 6.42 22.02
N ASP A 372 28.92 6.68 21.55
CA ASP A 372 28.11 7.80 22.04
C ASP A 372 27.16 7.37 23.18
N LEU A 373 26.82 6.08 23.30
CA LEU A 373 25.94 5.54 24.36
C LEU A 373 26.61 4.50 25.27
N GLY A 374 27.80 4.01 24.94
CA GLY A 374 28.47 2.96 25.70
C GLY A 374 27.81 1.59 25.59
N TRP A 375 26.95 1.37 24.59
CA TRP A 375 26.24 0.09 24.44
C TRP A 375 27.17 -1.01 23.91
N SER A 376 26.97 -2.23 24.42
CA SER A 376 27.62 -3.42 23.85
C SER A 376 26.93 -3.78 22.53
N VAL A 377 27.65 -3.69 21.42
CA VAL A 377 27.14 -3.97 20.07
C VAL A 377 28.08 -4.96 19.35
N PRO A 378 27.60 -6.17 19.00
CA PRO A 378 28.43 -7.20 18.38
C PRO A 378 28.80 -6.84 16.94
N GLU A 379 29.85 -7.48 16.42
CA GLU A 379 30.26 -7.35 15.01
C GLU A 379 29.43 -8.26 14.10
N VAL A 380 28.10 -8.16 14.23
CA VAL A 380 27.12 -8.83 13.36
C VAL A 380 26.37 -7.75 12.62
N TYR A 381 26.48 -7.77 11.29
CA TYR A 381 25.96 -6.72 10.42
C TYR A 381 24.98 -7.25 9.38
N GLY A 382 24.09 -6.37 8.95
CA GLY A 382 23.20 -6.59 7.82
C GLY A 382 21.78 -6.10 8.11
N ASP A 383 21.16 -5.51 7.10
CA ASP A 383 19.73 -5.27 7.12
C ASP A 383 19.01 -6.63 6.96
N PRO A 384 18.07 -7.04 7.85
CA PRO A 384 17.39 -8.31 7.71
C PRO A 384 16.64 -8.47 6.38
N ALA A 385 16.26 -7.38 5.70
CA ALA A 385 15.66 -7.43 4.37
C ALA A 385 16.57 -8.05 3.31
N LEU A 386 17.88 -8.15 3.54
CA LEU A 386 18.81 -8.92 2.69
C LEU A 386 18.53 -10.42 2.70
N LEU A 387 17.84 -10.91 3.72
CA LEU A 387 17.50 -12.33 3.88
C LEU A 387 16.19 -12.73 3.19
N LEU A 388 15.44 -11.77 2.63
CA LEU A 388 14.15 -12.03 1.96
C LEU A 388 14.16 -13.21 0.96
N PRO A 389 15.20 -13.42 0.13
CA PRO A 389 15.23 -14.54 -0.81
C PRO A 389 15.13 -15.93 -0.17
N ARG A 390 15.39 -16.06 1.14
CA ARG A 390 15.22 -17.33 1.87
C ARG A 390 13.76 -17.74 2.05
N TRP A 391 12.81 -16.79 1.98
CA TRP A 391 11.40 -17.03 2.31
C TRP A 391 10.42 -16.49 1.27
N TYR A 392 10.87 -15.60 0.38
CA TYR A 392 10.02 -15.01 -0.62
C TYR A 392 10.58 -15.22 -2.03
N ALA A 393 9.83 -15.94 -2.85
CA ALA A 393 10.08 -16.08 -4.28
C ALA A 393 9.23 -15.04 -5.04
N PRO A 394 9.85 -14.05 -5.71
CA PRO A 394 9.11 -13.03 -6.44
C PRO A 394 8.25 -13.60 -7.56
N ARG A 395 7.04 -13.07 -7.70
CA ARG A 395 6.20 -13.34 -8.87
C ARG A 395 6.67 -12.46 -10.02
N PRO A 396 6.81 -13.00 -11.24
CA PRO A 396 7.24 -12.18 -12.37
C PRO A 396 6.24 -11.06 -12.65
N SER A 397 6.74 -9.82 -12.66
CA SER A 397 5.96 -8.64 -13.02
C SER A 397 6.21 -8.26 -14.48
N SER A 398 5.19 -8.42 -15.33
CA SER A 398 5.26 -7.94 -16.72
C SER A 398 5.37 -6.42 -16.81
N HIS A 399 5.04 -5.71 -15.73
CA HIS A 399 5.11 -4.25 -15.66
C HIS A 399 6.56 -3.76 -15.68
N THR A 400 7.48 -4.44 -14.99
CA THR A 400 8.89 -4.05 -14.85
C THR A 400 9.86 -4.99 -15.54
N ARG A 401 9.42 -6.16 -16.03
CA ARG A 401 10.26 -7.08 -16.81
C ARG A 401 10.96 -6.35 -17.95
N ASP A 402 12.28 -6.54 -18.04
CA ASP A 402 13.19 -5.92 -19.04
C ASP A 402 13.26 -4.38 -19.00
N ARG A 403 12.68 -3.76 -17.96
CA ARG A 403 12.63 -2.31 -17.75
C ARG A 403 13.41 -1.89 -16.51
N ILE A 404 13.63 -0.60 -16.38
CA ILE A 404 14.32 0.03 -15.26
C ILE A 404 13.28 0.33 -14.18
N ALA A 405 13.49 -0.18 -12.96
CA ALA A 405 12.70 0.19 -11.79
C ALA A 405 13.28 1.47 -11.16
N LEU A 406 12.59 2.59 -11.32
CA LEU A 406 12.87 3.83 -10.59
C LEU A 406 12.11 3.79 -9.26
N VAL A 407 12.83 3.66 -8.14
CA VAL A 407 12.25 3.49 -6.79
C VAL A 407 12.47 4.77 -5.96
N PRO A 408 11.61 5.79 -6.09
CA PRO A 408 11.74 7.01 -5.31
C PRO A 408 11.40 6.77 -3.85
N HIS A 409 12.09 7.44 -2.93
CA HIS A 409 11.56 7.60 -1.58
C HIS A 409 10.22 8.35 -1.64
N TYR A 410 9.27 8.08 -0.73
CA TYR A 410 7.92 8.66 -0.81
C TYR A 410 7.92 10.20 -0.85
N MET A 411 8.93 10.85 -0.27
CA MET A 411 9.09 12.31 -0.30
C MET A 411 9.51 12.87 -1.66
N HIS A 412 10.08 12.02 -2.53
CA HIS A 412 10.56 12.38 -3.86
C HIS A 412 9.56 12.05 -4.98
N LEU A 413 8.44 11.37 -4.67
CA LEU A 413 7.42 11.03 -5.66
C LEU A 413 6.92 12.28 -6.42
N ASP A 414 6.71 13.39 -5.71
CA ASP A 414 6.25 14.65 -6.31
C ASP A 414 7.35 15.42 -7.06
N LEU A 415 8.60 14.96 -6.98
CA LEU A 415 9.76 15.53 -7.69
C LEU A 415 10.03 14.82 -9.02
N LEU A 416 9.38 13.68 -9.27
CA LEU A 416 9.56 12.95 -10.50
C LEU A 416 9.02 13.74 -11.69
N PRO A 417 9.69 13.67 -12.85
CA PRO A 417 9.19 14.32 -14.05
C PRO A 417 7.81 13.73 -14.42
N PRO A 418 6.92 14.54 -15.03
CA PRO A 418 5.58 14.09 -15.38
C PRO A 418 5.59 12.98 -16.44
N GLN A 419 6.71 12.82 -17.15
CA GLN A 419 6.92 11.82 -18.18
C GLN A 419 8.32 11.23 -18.00
N LEU A 420 8.39 9.91 -18.05
CA LEU A 420 9.62 9.14 -18.12
C LEU A 420 9.58 8.31 -19.41
N PRO A 421 10.72 7.89 -19.96
CA PRO A 421 10.76 6.96 -21.08
C PRO A 421 9.98 5.67 -20.78
N ASP A 422 9.43 5.04 -21.82
CA ASP A 422 8.61 3.82 -21.71
C ASP A 422 9.35 2.64 -21.05
N ASP A 423 10.68 2.64 -21.09
CA ASP A 423 11.54 1.62 -20.47
C ASP A 423 11.88 1.91 -19.00
N VAL A 424 11.35 3.00 -18.42
CA VAL A 424 11.49 3.37 -17.01
C VAL A 424 10.14 3.31 -16.31
N VAL A 425 10.06 2.55 -15.23
CA VAL A 425 8.84 2.33 -14.46
C VAL A 425 9.04 2.82 -13.04
N VAL A 426 8.12 3.67 -12.58
CA VAL A 426 8.12 4.15 -11.20
C VAL A 426 7.52 3.09 -10.29
N VAL A 427 8.31 2.57 -9.36
CA VAL A 427 7.85 1.66 -8.32
C VAL A 427 7.48 2.47 -7.08
N ASP A 428 6.18 2.58 -6.81
CA ASP A 428 5.68 3.36 -5.67
C ASP A 428 5.89 2.60 -4.35
N VAL A 429 6.82 3.09 -3.53
CA VAL A 429 7.16 2.52 -2.21
C VAL A 429 5.98 2.45 -1.23
N ARG A 430 4.84 3.09 -1.53
CA ARG A 430 3.60 3.03 -0.72
C ARG A 430 2.73 1.81 -1.05
N GLN A 431 3.09 1.01 -2.06
CA GLN A 431 2.42 -0.27 -2.38
C GLN A 431 2.80 -1.37 -1.36
N GLY A 432 2.14 -2.53 -1.46
CA GLY A 432 2.43 -3.68 -0.59
C GLY A 432 3.86 -4.20 -0.73
N PRO A 433 4.43 -4.80 0.34
CA PRO A 433 5.80 -5.32 0.32
C PRO A 433 6.01 -6.32 -0.81
N GLU A 434 5.05 -7.21 -1.03
CA GLU A 434 5.15 -8.21 -2.09
C GLU A 434 5.13 -7.58 -3.49
N GLU A 435 4.28 -6.58 -3.73
CA GLU A 435 4.16 -5.91 -5.03
C GLU A 435 5.42 -5.13 -5.38
N VAL A 436 6.00 -4.41 -4.41
CA VAL A 436 7.25 -3.67 -4.60
C VAL A 436 8.43 -4.63 -4.81
N VAL A 437 8.50 -5.72 -4.05
CA VAL A 437 9.54 -6.74 -4.23
C VAL A 437 9.42 -7.42 -5.59
N ASP A 438 8.21 -7.83 -6.00
CA ASP A 438 7.93 -8.41 -7.32
C ASP A 438 8.40 -7.49 -8.46
N GLN A 439 8.09 -6.19 -8.35
CA GLN A 439 8.48 -5.18 -9.32
C GLN A 439 10.00 -4.94 -9.38
N ILE A 440 10.67 -4.81 -8.23
CA ILE A 440 12.13 -4.61 -8.18
C ILE A 440 12.86 -5.84 -8.71
N ALA A 441 12.51 -7.03 -8.21
CA ALA A 441 13.15 -8.29 -8.58
C ALA A 441 12.96 -8.66 -10.06
N SER A 442 11.89 -8.19 -10.70
CA SER A 442 11.63 -8.42 -12.13
C SER A 442 12.35 -7.42 -13.05
N ALA A 443 12.90 -6.32 -12.52
CA ALA A 443 13.51 -5.28 -13.31
C ALA A 443 14.91 -5.67 -13.81
N ARG A 444 15.33 -5.12 -14.96
CA ARG A 444 16.71 -5.32 -15.46
C ARG A 444 17.74 -4.53 -14.66
N ALA A 445 17.32 -3.43 -14.03
CA ALA A 445 18.12 -2.60 -13.15
C ALA A 445 17.21 -1.78 -12.22
N CYS A 446 17.71 -1.43 -11.04
CA CYS A 446 17.01 -0.60 -10.06
C CYS A 446 17.76 0.72 -9.82
N ILE A 447 17.09 1.86 -9.98
CA ILE A 447 17.64 3.17 -9.62
C ILE A 447 16.79 3.71 -8.47
N SER A 448 17.38 3.92 -7.30
CA SER A 448 16.58 4.14 -6.09
C SER A 448 17.11 5.27 -5.22
N SER A 449 16.19 6.16 -4.80
CA SER A 449 16.42 7.08 -3.69
C SER A 449 15.83 6.57 -2.36
N SER A 450 15.20 5.39 -2.38
CA SER A 450 14.77 4.65 -1.19
C SER A 450 15.85 3.66 -0.74
N LEU A 451 16.25 3.70 0.54
CA LEU A 451 17.22 2.74 1.08
C LEU A 451 16.74 1.30 0.89
N HIS A 452 15.49 0.98 1.27
CA HIS A 452 14.98 -0.38 1.11
C HIS A 452 14.77 -0.77 -0.37
N GLY A 453 14.65 0.20 -1.29
CA GLY A 453 14.72 -0.10 -2.72
C GLY A 453 16.09 -0.68 -3.10
N LEU A 454 17.18 -0.11 -2.56
CA LEU A 454 18.54 -0.63 -2.76
C LEU A 454 18.76 -1.96 -2.03
N VAL A 455 18.30 -2.09 -0.79
CA VAL A 455 18.44 -3.34 -0.01
C VAL A 455 17.72 -4.50 -0.69
N VAL A 456 16.51 -4.29 -1.21
CA VAL A 456 15.77 -5.32 -1.96
C VAL A 456 16.45 -5.63 -3.30
N ALA A 457 16.89 -4.62 -4.05
CA ALA A 457 17.64 -4.86 -5.28
C ALA A 457 18.93 -5.66 -5.03
N GLN A 458 19.66 -5.34 -3.96
CA GLN A 458 20.83 -6.11 -3.51
C GLN A 458 20.47 -7.56 -3.14
N ALA A 459 19.37 -7.76 -2.41
CA ALA A 459 18.95 -9.09 -1.97
C ALA A 459 18.61 -10.03 -3.13
N TYR A 460 17.96 -9.51 -4.17
CA TYR A 460 17.56 -10.27 -5.37
C TYR A 460 18.55 -10.16 -6.53
N GLU A 461 19.77 -9.67 -6.27
CA GLU A 461 20.84 -9.56 -7.27
C GLU A 461 20.47 -8.75 -8.51
N VAL A 462 19.59 -7.75 -8.35
CA VAL A 462 19.22 -6.80 -9.40
C VAL A 462 20.27 -5.68 -9.43
N PRO A 463 20.97 -5.43 -10.54
CA PRO A 463 21.95 -4.34 -10.64
C PRO A 463 21.31 -3.00 -10.26
N TRP A 464 21.98 -2.20 -9.43
CA TRP A 464 21.39 -0.98 -8.91
C TRP A 464 22.31 0.24 -8.90
N THR A 465 21.68 1.42 -8.84
CA THR A 465 22.33 2.73 -8.69
C THR A 465 21.64 3.52 -7.58
N TRP A 466 22.43 4.08 -6.67
CA TRP A 466 21.92 4.97 -5.64
C TRP A 466 21.61 6.35 -6.25
N LEU A 467 20.36 6.77 -6.16
CA LEU A 467 19.90 8.07 -6.61
C LEU A 467 19.77 9.05 -5.43
N ARG A 468 20.38 10.23 -5.55
CA ARG A 468 20.14 11.39 -4.70
C ARG A 468 19.45 12.49 -5.51
N ILE A 469 18.48 13.15 -4.88
CA ILE A 469 17.72 14.27 -5.46
C ILE A 469 17.94 15.49 -4.54
N GLY A 470 18.78 16.44 -4.98
CA GLY A 470 19.40 17.49 -4.17
C GLY A 470 18.43 18.44 -3.44
N GLU A 471 17.30 18.80 -4.07
CA GLU A 471 16.32 19.76 -3.52
C GLU A 471 15.64 19.32 -2.21
N LYS A 472 15.63 18.01 -1.89
CA LYS A 472 14.89 17.50 -0.73
C LYS A 472 15.68 16.42 0.01
N LYS A 473 16.55 16.85 0.92
CA LYS A 473 17.31 15.94 1.76
C LYS A 473 16.39 15.01 2.56
N LEU A 474 16.71 13.72 2.52
CA LEU A 474 16.06 12.72 3.35
C LEU A 474 16.46 12.94 4.82
N HIS A 475 15.58 12.58 5.75
CA HIS A 475 15.94 12.58 7.17
C HIS A 475 17.15 11.66 7.39
N GLY A 476 18.18 12.19 8.07
CA GLY A 476 19.46 11.51 8.27
C GLY A 476 20.49 11.70 7.15
N ASP A 477 20.16 12.49 6.11
CA ASP A 477 20.99 12.72 4.92
C ASP A 477 21.47 11.39 4.28
N THR A 478 22.78 11.20 4.15
CA THR A 478 23.41 10.02 3.56
C THR A 478 23.73 8.91 4.57
N PHE A 479 23.68 9.18 5.88
CA PHE A 479 24.21 8.27 6.91
C PHE A 479 23.65 6.85 6.79
N LYS A 480 22.32 6.71 6.69
CA LYS A 480 21.68 5.39 6.62
C LYS A 480 22.08 4.58 5.39
N PHE A 481 22.44 5.26 4.29
CA PHE A 481 22.93 4.63 3.07
C PHE A 481 24.38 4.22 3.24
N GLU A 482 25.24 5.12 3.71
CA GLU A 482 26.64 4.81 3.96
C GLU A 482 26.81 3.70 5.00
N ASP A 483 25.97 3.67 6.04
CA ASP A 483 25.92 2.60 7.02
C ASP A 483 25.60 1.25 6.36
N PHE A 484 24.58 1.18 5.50
CA PHE A 484 24.30 0.00 4.69
C PHE A 484 25.49 -0.38 3.78
N PHE A 485 26.13 0.60 3.14
CA PHE A 485 27.25 0.34 2.24
C PHE A 485 28.49 -0.21 2.96
N THR A 486 28.61 -0.06 4.29
CA THR A 486 29.67 -0.75 5.07
C THR A 486 29.55 -2.28 5.02
N THR A 487 28.38 -2.80 4.63
CA THR A 487 28.11 -4.23 4.43
C THR A 487 28.34 -4.69 2.99
N LEU A 488 28.88 -3.81 2.13
CA LEU A 488 29.08 -4.04 0.70
C LEU A 488 30.48 -3.60 0.26
N ASP A 489 30.83 -3.95 -0.96
CA ASP A 489 31.95 -3.37 -1.69
C ASP A 489 31.67 -1.91 -2.06
N ARG A 490 32.13 -0.98 -1.22
CA ARG A 490 31.80 0.45 -1.34
C ARG A 490 32.28 1.06 -2.66
N GLU A 491 33.40 0.59 -3.19
CA GLU A 491 33.96 1.03 -4.48
C GLU A 491 33.03 0.71 -5.67
N ALA A 492 32.24 -0.36 -5.57
CA ALA A 492 31.28 -0.75 -6.61
C ALA A 492 29.93 0.00 -6.53
N VAL A 493 29.68 0.74 -5.43
CA VAL A 493 28.44 1.51 -5.23
C VAL A 493 28.44 2.76 -6.10
N GLN A 494 27.55 2.78 -7.10
CA GLN A 494 27.37 3.93 -7.97
C GLN A 494 26.38 4.93 -7.39
N LEU A 495 26.76 6.21 -7.47
CA LEU A 495 25.93 7.35 -7.09
C LEU A 495 25.54 8.15 -8.33
N LEU A 496 24.25 8.37 -8.49
CA LEU A 496 23.65 9.35 -9.37
C LEU A 496 23.12 10.49 -8.49
N ASP A 497 23.81 11.64 -8.50
CA ASP A 497 23.43 12.81 -7.71
C ASP A 497 22.97 13.93 -8.63
N LEU A 498 21.69 14.28 -8.54
CA LEU A 498 21.02 15.17 -9.48
C LEU A 498 20.03 16.10 -8.77
N GLU A 499 19.71 17.22 -9.40
CA GLU A 499 18.53 18.00 -9.03
C GLU A 499 17.28 17.46 -9.75
N ALA A 500 16.09 17.72 -9.19
CA ALA A 500 14.84 17.15 -9.71
C ALA A 500 14.60 17.44 -11.21
N PRO A 501 14.84 18.65 -11.75
CA PRO A 501 14.67 18.92 -13.17
C PRO A 501 15.57 18.07 -14.08
N ALA A 502 16.75 17.67 -13.60
CA ALA A 502 17.70 16.90 -14.39
C ALA A 502 17.27 15.45 -14.60
N LEU A 503 16.30 14.93 -13.83
CA LEU A 503 15.79 13.57 -13.97
C LEU A 503 15.16 13.29 -15.35
N GLN A 504 14.58 14.32 -15.98
CA GLN A 504 13.85 14.17 -17.23
C GLN A 504 14.74 13.68 -18.38
N ASP A 505 15.95 14.23 -18.49
CA ASP A 505 16.83 14.03 -19.64
C ASP A 505 17.98 13.04 -19.36
N GLN A 506 17.85 12.22 -18.32
CA GLN A 506 18.87 11.24 -17.99
C GLN A 506 18.95 10.12 -19.04
N PRO A 507 20.17 9.65 -19.37
CA PRO A 507 20.36 8.51 -20.26
C PRO A 507 20.07 7.19 -19.51
N TRP A 508 18.81 6.96 -19.13
CA TRP A 508 18.37 5.86 -18.29
C TRP A 508 18.88 4.49 -18.74
N GLY A 509 18.84 4.19 -20.04
CA GLY A 509 19.38 2.95 -20.60
C GLY A 509 20.88 2.77 -20.36
N ALA A 510 21.66 3.84 -20.49
CA ALA A 510 23.10 3.80 -20.20
C ALA A 510 23.36 3.65 -18.71
N LEU A 511 22.61 4.35 -17.85
CA LEU A 511 22.71 4.20 -16.39
C LEU A 511 22.43 2.76 -15.96
N ALA A 512 21.38 2.14 -16.51
CA ALA A 512 21.06 0.75 -16.25
C ALA A 512 22.14 -0.23 -16.73
N ALA A 513 22.76 0.01 -17.90
CA ALA A 513 23.86 -0.81 -18.40
C ALA A 513 25.13 -0.71 -17.53
N HIS A 514 25.32 0.42 -16.85
CA HIS A 514 26.44 0.63 -15.95
C HIS A 514 26.15 0.20 -14.51
N ALA A 515 24.89 0.03 -14.11
CA ALA A 515 24.50 -0.46 -12.79
C ALA A 515 25.18 -1.81 -12.47
N ARG A 516 25.49 -2.03 -11.18
CA ARG A 516 26.18 -3.24 -10.69
C ARG A 516 25.50 -3.74 -9.42
N VAL A 517 25.76 -4.99 -9.08
CA VAL A 517 25.49 -5.53 -7.74
C VAL A 517 26.82 -5.52 -6.98
N PRO A 518 27.04 -4.61 -6.02
CA PRO A 518 28.22 -4.64 -5.17
C PRO A 518 28.37 -5.98 -4.47
N ALA A 519 29.61 -6.48 -4.37
CA ALA A 519 29.88 -7.72 -3.66
C ALA A 519 29.50 -7.57 -2.17
N PRO A 520 28.81 -8.54 -1.56
CA PRO A 520 28.44 -8.47 -0.16
C PRO A 520 29.69 -8.61 0.74
N ARG A 521 29.73 -7.83 1.82
CA ARG A 521 30.71 -7.90 2.92
C ARG A 521 30.05 -8.22 4.27
N PHE A 522 28.86 -8.84 4.24
CA PHE A 522 28.17 -9.37 5.41
C PHE A 522 28.02 -10.89 5.31
N ASP A 523 27.72 -11.52 6.44
CA ASP A 523 27.49 -12.96 6.55
C ASP A 523 26.01 -13.21 6.88
N ALA A 524 25.28 -13.73 5.89
CA ALA A 524 23.85 -13.99 6.00
C ALA A 524 23.51 -15.06 7.04
N ASP A 525 24.35 -16.09 7.18
CA ASP A 525 24.12 -17.16 8.16
C ASP A 525 24.43 -16.71 9.58
N ARG A 526 25.45 -15.86 9.74
CA ARG A 526 25.73 -15.20 11.02
C ARG A 526 24.61 -14.24 11.41
N LEU A 527 24.04 -13.49 10.45
CA LEU A 527 22.89 -12.62 10.72
C LEU A 527 21.66 -13.42 11.17
N VAL A 528 21.35 -14.53 10.50
CA VAL A 528 20.26 -15.43 10.89
C VAL A 528 20.53 -16.08 12.26
N SER A 529 21.75 -16.54 12.50
CA SER A 529 22.14 -17.17 13.78
C SER A 529 22.11 -16.19 14.96
N ALA A 530 22.22 -14.89 14.69
CA ALA A 530 22.06 -13.85 15.68
C ALA A 530 20.59 -13.48 15.95
N PHE A 531 19.62 -14.06 15.24
CA PHE A 531 18.21 -13.80 15.54
C PHE A 531 17.88 -14.18 16.99
N PRO A 532 17.26 -13.29 17.78
CA PRO A 532 16.97 -13.57 19.18
C PRO A 532 15.93 -14.68 19.36
N ALA A 533 15.97 -15.34 20.50
CA ALA A 533 14.84 -16.14 20.97
C ALA A 533 13.64 -15.21 21.28
N VAL A 534 12.48 -15.51 20.69
CA VAL A 534 11.25 -14.70 20.75
C VAL A 534 9.99 -15.55 20.86
#